data_AF-A0A6A7ZV94-F1
#
_entry.id   AF-A0A6A7ZV94-F1
#
_cell.length_a   1.000
_cell.length_b   1.000
_cell.length_c   1.000
_cell.angle_alpha   90.00
_cell.angle_beta   90.00
_cell.angle_gamma   90.00
#
_symmetry.space_group_name_H-M   'P 1'
#
loop_
_entity.id
_entity.type
_entity.pdbx_description
1 polymer ?
#
loop_
_entity_poly.entity_id
_entity_poly.type
_entity_poly.pdbx_seq_one_letter_code
_entity_poly.pdbx_strand_id
1 'polypeptide(L)' 'MRDLFDNKASIMSTITDGMKMKAQMIKKGLTAARVRCPQCDGFLHARLAGRKNHLRFWCDGPCKRQMME' A
#
# COMPACT_ATOMS: atom_id res chain seq x y z
N MET A 1 -21.46 -6.05 -16.67
CA MET A 1 -21.78 -6.21 -15.23
C MET A 1 -20.67 -7.03 -14.53
N ARG A 2 -19.39 -6.64 -14.73
CA ARG A 2 -18.21 -7.32 -14.14
C ARG A 2 -17.44 -6.39 -13.17
N ASP A 3 -17.95 -5.19 -12.94
CA ASP A 3 -17.21 -4.07 -12.34
C ASP A 3 -17.37 -3.96 -10.81
N LEU A 4 -18.25 -4.75 -10.21
CA LEU A 4 -18.54 -4.73 -8.76
C LEU A 4 -17.76 -5.77 -7.95
N PHE A 5 -17.33 -6.87 -8.58
CA PHE A 5 -16.51 -7.90 -7.90
C PHE A 5 -15.01 -7.53 -7.87
N ASP A 6 -14.50 -6.82 -8.88
CA ASP A 6 -13.12 -6.31 -8.92
C ASP A 6 -12.83 -5.25 -7.84
N ASN A 7 -13.82 -4.41 -7.52
CA ASN A 7 -13.63 -3.28 -6.59
C ASN A 7 -13.46 -3.68 -5.11
N LYS A 8 -14.16 -4.71 -4.63
CA LYS A 8 -14.03 -5.19 -3.24
C LYS A 8 -12.69 -5.89 -3.00
N ALA A 9 -12.21 -6.65 -3.98
CA ALA A 9 -10.89 -7.28 -3.93
C ALA A 9 -9.76 -6.23 -3.90
N SER A 10 -9.92 -5.12 -4.63
CA SER A 10 -8.95 -4.02 -4.67
C SER A 10 -8.77 -3.32 -3.30
N ILE A 11 -9.85 -3.03 -2.57
CA ILE A 11 -9.75 -2.36 -1.25
C ILE A 11 -9.08 -3.27 -0.22
N MET A 12 -9.53 -4.52 -0.09
CA MET A 12 -8.98 -5.46 0.89
C MET A 12 -7.51 -5.81 0.61
N SER A 13 -7.13 -5.96 -0.66
CA SER A 13 -5.74 -6.18 -1.04
C SER A 13 -4.86 -4.95 -0.76
N THR A 14 -5.37 -3.75 -0.98
CA THR A 14 -4.67 -2.50 -0.65
C THR A 14 -4.40 -2.39 0.86
N ILE A 15 -5.39 -2.68 1.71
CA ILE A 15 -5.23 -2.68 3.17
C ILE A 15 -4.22 -3.75 3.60
N THR A 16 -4.37 -4.97 3.07
CA THR A 16 -3.49 -6.09 3.42
C THR A 16 -2.03 -5.79 3.05
N ASP A 17 -1.78 -5.29 1.85
CA ASP A 17 -0.44 -4.96 1.37
C ASP A 17 0.15 -3.77 2.15
N GLY A 18 -0.65 -2.73 2.40
CA GLY A 18 -0.24 -1.57 3.20
C GLY A 18 0.18 -1.97 4.61
N MET A 19 -0.63 -2.77 5.31
CA MET A 19 -0.34 -3.24 6.66
C MET A 19 0.88 -4.16 6.73
N LYS A 20 1.03 -5.07 5.76
CA LYS A 20 2.25 -5.90 5.64
C LYS A 20 3.48 -5.03 5.44
N MET A 21 3.40 -4.01 4.58
CA MET A 21 4.51 -3.10 4.30
C MET A 21 4.88 -2.29 5.55
N LYS A 22 3.90 -1.74 6.28
CA LYS A 22 4.09 -1.06 7.57
C LYS A 22 4.79 -1.95 8.58
N ALA A 23 4.33 -3.20 8.76
CA ALA A 23 4.93 -4.13 9.70
C ALA A 23 6.41 -4.43 9.37
N GLN A 24 6.72 -4.64 8.07
CA GLN A 24 8.11 -4.87 7.64
C GLN A 24 8.99 -3.62 7.80
N MET A 25 8.44 -2.43 7.56
CA MET A 25 9.14 -1.17 7.77
C MET A 25 9.50 -0.97 9.24
N ILE A 26 8.53 -1.15 10.15
CA ILE A 26 8.75 -1.06 11.60
C ILE A 26 9.80 -2.08 12.04
N LYS A 27 9.67 -3.35 11.62
CA LYS A 27 10.63 -4.41 11.94
C LYS A 27 12.05 -4.07 11.49
N LYS A 28 12.20 -3.37 10.36
CA LYS A 28 13.50 -2.98 9.78
C LYS A 28 13.97 -1.59 10.19
N GLY A 29 13.21 -0.86 11.02
CA GLY A 29 13.52 0.52 11.38
C GLY A 29 13.47 1.52 10.21
N LEU A 30 12.71 1.21 9.15
CA LEU A 30 12.60 2.04 7.95
C LEU A 30 11.45 3.03 8.07
N THR A 31 11.66 4.27 7.64
CA THR A 31 10.63 5.31 7.58
C THR A 31 10.03 5.49 6.19
N ALA A 32 10.72 5.01 5.16
CA ALA A 32 10.25 4.98 3.78
C ALA A 32 10.65 3.66 3.10
N ALA A 33 9.78 3.13 2.24
CA ALA A 33 10.04 1.93 1.47
C ALA A 33 9.38 2.00 0.10
N ARG A 34 9.98 1.31 -0.88
CA ARG A 34 9.44 1.15 -2.24
C ARG A 34 9.58 -0.30 -2.68
N VAL A 35 8.50 -0.88 -3.19
CA VAL A 35 8.47 -2.27 -3.69
C VAL A 35 7.68 -2.36 -5.00
N ARG A 36 7.89 -3.40 -5.80
CA ARG A 36 7.07 -3.67 -7.00
C ARG A 36 5.61 -3.90 -6.61
N CYS A 37 4.68 -3.35 -7.38
CA CYS A 37 3.26 -3.64 -7.20
C CYS A 37 2.95 -5.05 -7.68
N PRO A 38 2.21 -5.87 -6.91
CA PRO A 38 1.81 -7.22 -7.32
C PRO A 38 0.64 -7.21 -8.32
N GLN A 39 -0.04 -6.08 -8.50
CA GLN A 39 -1.24 -5.95 -9.34
C GLN A 39 -1.00 -5.18 -10.65
N CYS A 40 0.11 -4.45 -10.75
CA CYS A 40 0.45 -3.68 -11.94
C CYS A 40 1.97 -3.52 -12.05
N ASP A 41 2.45 -3.01 -13.18
CA ASP A 41 3.89 -2.83 -13.42
C ASP A 41 4.51 -1.62 -12.69
N GLY A 42 3.74 -0.93 -11.85
CA GLY A 42 4.20 0.20 -11.05
C GLY A 42 4.93 -0.21 -9.76
N PHE A 43 5.22 0.80 -8.95
CA PHE A 43 5.79 0.66 -7.62
C PHE A 43 4.80 1.11 -6.53
N LEU A 44 4.83 0.40 -5.42
CA LEU A 44 4.20 0.79 -4.17
C LEU A 44 5.19 1.60 -3.37
N HIS A 45 4.74 2.75 -2.91
CA HIS A 45 5.47 3.64 -2.05
C HIS A 45 4.80 3.63 -0.69
N ALA A 46 5.60 3.49 0.37
CA ALA A 46 5.15 3.62 1.74
C ALA A 46 6.02 4.59 2.51
N ARG A 47 5.38 5.40 3.35
CA ARG A 47 6.04 6.30 4.30
C ARG A 47 5.35 6.24 5.65
N LEU A 48 6.13 6.10 6.71
CA LEU A 48 5.65 6.22 8.09
C LEU A 48 5.80 7.67 8.53
N ALA A 49 4.75 8.23 9.13
CA ALA A 49 4.68 9.62 9.53
C ALA A 49 4.28 9.76 11.02
N GLY A 50 4.87 10.75 11.68
CA GLY A 50 4.57 11.09 13.07
C GLY A 50 5.02 10.05 14.09
N ARG A 51 4.81 10.36 15.38
CA ARG A 51 5.21 9.49 16.50
C ARG A 51 4.46 8.14 16.53
N LYS A 52 3.27 8.09 15.93
CA LYS A 52 2.40 6.90 15.88
C LYS A 52 2.63 6.03 14.62
N ASN A 53 3.58 6.38 13.75
CA ASN A 53 3.87 5.68 12.51
C ASN A 53 2.63 5.53 11.60
N HIS A 54 1.91 6.64 11.38
CA HIS A 54 0.83 6.74 10.41
C HIS A 54 1.32 6.37 9.02
N LEU A 55 0.59 5.50 8.31
CA LEU A 55 1.06 4.97 7.03
C LEU A 55 0.48 5.80 5.89
N ARG A 56 1.36 6.34 5.06
CA ARG A 56 1.02 6.82 3.72
C ARG A 56 1.44 5.78 2.70
N PHE A 57 0.48 5.22 1.99
CA PHE A 57 0.70 4.17 0.99
C PHE A 57 0.07 4.59 -0.34
N TRP A 58 0.82 4.49 -1.43
CA TRP A 58 0.28 4.75 -2.77
C TRP A 58 1.02 3.97 -3.85
N CYS A 59 0.35 3.68 -4.95
CA CYS A 59 0.95 3.15 -6.16
C CYS A 59 1.08 4.22 -7.24
N ASP A 60 2.24 4.30 -7.89
CA ASP A 60 2.45 5.21 -9.03
C ASP A 60 1.90 4.65 -10.36
N GLY A 61 1.67 3.34 -10.44
CA GLY A 61 1.16 2.63 -11.61
C GLY A 61 -0.34 2.86 -11.92
N PRO A 62 -0.88 2.16 -12.93
CA PRO A 62 -2.24 2.39 -13.44
C PRO A 62 -3.34 2.00 -12.43
N CYS A 63 -3.05 1.13 -11.45
CA CYS A 63 -4.04 0.76 -10.45
C CYS A 63 -4.34 1.88 -9.44
N LYS A 64 -3.47 2.90 -9.33
CA LYS A 64 -3.64 4.11 -8.49
C LYS A 64 -4.14 3.86 -7.06
N ARG A 65 -3.89 2.66 -6.53
CA ARG A 65 -4.32 2.29 -5.18
C ARG A 65 -3.59 3.13 -4.16
N GLN A 66 -4.32 3.58 -3.15
CA GLN A 66 -3.82 4.46 -2.12
C GLN A 66 -4.51 4.18 -0.79
N MET A 67 -3.78 4.36 0.30
CA MET A 67 -4.27 4.24 1.65
C MET A 67 -3.55 5.23 2.55
N MET A 68 -4.30 5.87 3.44
CA MET A 68 -3.77 6.70 4.50
C MET A 68 -4.41 6.27 5.81
N GLU A 69 -3.59 6.03 6.83
CA GLU A 69 -3.97 5.70 8.20
C GLU A 69 -3.28 6.66 9.17
#